data_AF-A0AA39F546-F1
#
_entry.id   AF-A0AA39F546-F1
#
_cell.length_a   1.000
_cell.length_b   1.000
_cell.length_c   1.000
_cell.angle_alpha   90.00
_cell.angle_beta   90.00
_cell.angle_gamma   90.00
#
_symmetry.space_group_name_H-M   'P 1'
#
loop_
_entity.id
_entity.type
_entity.pdbx_description
1 polymer ?
#
loop_
_entity_poly.entity_id
_entity_poly.type
_entity_poly.pdbx_seq_one_letter_code
_entity_poly.pdbx_strand_id
1 'polypeptide(L)'
;MASVTKDIGEIWSRLFDHRPFIQGEVSYFVREFEEKRGDREVERLFKILEYSTELEQSQIDRAEQLGDCHLPSLKANSDVALSMCERIIQREDKFKFDDKLAENRELRKKEWKRFINDMSDKCHKVDETFNKKEEELKEFYIDLERKLHINP
;
A
#
# COMPACT_ATOMS: atom_id res chain seq x y z
N MET A 1 19.82 98.90 19.42
CA MET A 1 18.86 98.35 20.40
C MET A 1 17.73 97.59 19.72
N ALA A 2 16.97 98.19 18.80
CA ALA A 2 15.83 97.54 18.13
C ALA A 2 16.18 96.34 17.21
N SER A 3 17.36 96.33 16.57
CA SER A 3 17.81 95.20 15.76
C SER A 3 18.15 93.99 16.62
N VAL A 4 18.89 94.22 17.73
CA VAL A 4 19.31 93.17 18.66
C VAL A 4 18.12 92.47 19.31
N THR A 5 17.09 93.21 19.72
CA THR A 5 15.86 92.60 20.26
C THR A 5 15.08 91.81 19.21
N LYS A 6 15.09 92.24 17.95
CA LYS A 6 14.47 91.50 16.84
C LYS A 6 15.21 90.19 16.58
N ASP A 7 16.54 90.23 16.52
CA ASP A 7 17.38 89.06 16.27
C ASP A 7 17.25 88.03 17.41
N ILE A 8 17.19 88.49 18.66
CA ILE A 8 16.96 87.61 19.82
C ILE A 8 15.57 86.95 19.75
N GLY A 9 14.53 87.69 19.36
CA GLY A 9 13.18 87.13 19.17
C GLY A 9 13.10 86.11 18.04
N GLU A 10 13.86 86.33 16.95
CA GLU A 10 13.96 85.38 15.84
C GLU A 10 14.70 84.09 16.23
N ILE A 11 15.78 84.22 17.00
CA ILE A 11 16.52 83.06 17.54
C ILE A 11 15.64 82.28 18.51
N TRP A 12 14.91 82.96 19.41
CA TRP A 12 14.02 82.33 20.38
C TRP A 12 12.87 81.58 19.70
N SER A 13 12.22 82.21 18.71
CA SER A 13 11.17 81.53 17.93
C SER A 13 11.72 80.34 17.14
N ARG A 14 12.92 80.41 16.54
CA ARG A 14 13.52 79.23 15.90
C ARG A 14 13.87 78.09 16.86
N LEU A 15 14.30 78.40 18.08
CA LEU A 15 14.70 77.41 19.09
C LEU A 15 13.50 76.78 19.80
N PHE A 16 12.45 77.56 20.06
CA PHE A 16 11.34 77.15 20.92
C PHE A 16 9.98 77.04 20.21
N ASP A 17 9.89 77.39 18.92
CA ASP A 17 8.70 77.08 18.13
C ASP A 17 8.74 75.61 17.69
N HIS A 18 8.28 74.74 18.57
CA HIS A 18 8.20 73.31 18.33
C HIS A 18 7.00 72.91 17.45
N ARG A 19 6.16 73.86 17.02
CA ARG A 19 4.96 73.56 16.21
C ARG A 19 5.29 72.78 14.95
N PRO A 20 6.35 73.08 14.16
CA PRO A 20 6.67 72.30 12.97
C PRO A 20 7.05 70.84 13.29
N PHE A 21 7.77 70.62 14.39
CA PHE A 21 8.16 69.29 14.84
C PHE A 21 6.93 68.48 15.29
N ILE A 22 6.15 69.06 16.22
CA ILE A 22 4.94 68.41 16.75
C ILE A 22 3.94 68.11 15.62
N GLN A 23 3.77 69.03 14.68
CA GLN A 23 2.87 68.82 13.56
C GLN A 23 3.37 67.71 12.62
N GLY A 24 4.69 67.62 12.39
CA GLY A 24 5.29 66.51 11.67
C GLY A 24 5.05 65.15 12.33
N GLU A 25 5.26 65.07 13.65
CA GLU A 25 5.01 63.85 14.44
C GLU A 25 3.53 63.45 14.46
N VAL A 26 2.61 64.42 14.63
CA VAL A 26 1.17 64.17 14.58
C VAL A 26 0.74 63.67 13.19
N SER A 27 1.21 64.30 12.12
CA SER A 27 0.92 63.84 10.75
C SER A 27 1.51 62.46 10.46
N TYR A 28 2.71 62.16 10.97
CA TYR A 28 3.30 60.83 10.85
C TYR A 28 2.47 59.79 11.61
N PHE A 29 2.05 60.10 12.83
CA PHE A 29 1.23 59.20 13.64
C PHE A 29 -0.10 58.87 12.94
N VAL A 30 -0.85 59.87 12.50
CA VAL A 30 -2.12 59.67 11.78
C VAL A 30 -1.90 58.83 10.51
N ARG A 31 -0.87 59.14 9.72
CA ARG A 31 -0.58 58.39 8.49
C ARG A 31 -0.25 56.93 8.76
N GLU A 32 0.62 56.64 9.73
CA GLU A 32 1.08 55.26 9.97
C GLU A 32 0.05 54.41 10.71
N PHE A 33 -0.72 55.01 11.64
CA PHE A 33 -1.59 54.26 12.54
C PHE A 33 -3.07 54.32 12.18
N GLU A 34 -3.52 55.32 11.43
CA GLU A 34 -4.91 55.41 10.97
C GLU A 34 -4.99 55.16 9.47
N GLU A 35 -4.30 55.96 8.65
CA GLU A 35 -4.45 55.91 7.19
C GLU A 35 -3.90 54.62 6.55
N LYS A 36 -2.68 54.22 6.91
CA LYS A 36 -2.07 52.98 6.38
C LYS A 36 -2.72 51.70 6.90
N ARG A 37 -3.23 51.72 8.13
CA ARG A 37 -3.94 50.57 8.71
C ARG A 37 -5.34 50.43 8.13
N GLY A 38 -6.01 51.55 7.89
CA GLY A 38 -7.39 51.61 7.39
C GLY A 38 -8.30 50.69 8.21
N ASP A 39 -9.23 50.03 7.53
CA ASP A 39 -10.22 49.15 8.17
C ASP A 39 -9.77 47.68 8.27
N ARG A 40 -8.48 47.39 8.08
CA ARG A 40 -7.97 46.00 8.03
C ARG A 40 -8.31 45.19 9.29
N GLU A 41 -8.29 45.83 10.45
CA GLU A 41 -8.60 45.19 11.73
C GLU A 41 -10.10 44.90 11.85
N VAL A 42 -10.94 45.81 11.38
CA VAL A 42 -12.39 45.67 11.32
C VAL A 42 -12.79 44.54 10.35
N GLU A 43 -12.21 44.51 9.15
CA GLU A 43 -12.43 43.43 8.18
C GLU A 43 -12.04 42.05 8.76
N ARG A 44 -10.92 42.00 9.50
CA ARG A 44 -10.50 40.76 10.17
C ARG A 44 -11.49 40.31 11.23
N LEU A 45 -12.00 41.24 12.04
CA LEU A 45 -13.02 40.93 13.05
C LEU A 45 -14.31 40.43 12.40
N PHE A 46 -14.74 41.03 11.29
CA PHE A 46 -15.89 40.53 10.53
C PHE A 46 -15.68 39.13 9.97
N LYS A 47 -14.49 38.82 9.44
CA LYS A 47 -14.16 37.46 8.98
C LYS A 47 -14.15 36.44 10.13
N ILE A 48 -13.61 36.81 11.28
CA ILE A 48 -13.62 35.93 12.46
C ILE A 48 -15.05 35.68 12.92
N LEU A 49 -15.88 36.72 12.93
CA LEU A 49 -17.30 36.60 13.27
C LEU A 49 -18.02 35.68 12.28
N GLU A 50 -17.83 35.89 10.98
CA GLU A 50 -18.39 35.05 9.91
C GLU A 50 -18.01 33.57 10.11
N TYR A 51 -16.72 33.26 10.30
CA TYR A 51 -16.29 31.88 10.54
C TYR A 51 -16.84 31.30 11.83
N SER A 52 -16.87 32.08 12.92
CA SER A 52 -17.42 31.61 14.19
C SER A 52 -18.91 31.27 14.05
N THR A 53 -19.67 32.13 13.37
CA THR A 53 -21.09 31.93 13.12
C THR A 53 -21.34 30.76 12.18
N GLU A 54 -20.55 30.61 11.12
CA GLU A 54 -20.69 29.48 10.19
C GLU A 54 -20.39 28.14 10.87
N LEU A 55 -19.34 28.10 11.71
CA LEU A 55 -18.99 26.95 12.51
C LEU A 55 -20.12 26.56 13.48
N GLU A 56 -20.63 27.54 14.22
CA GLU A 56 -21.71 27.35 15.21
C GLU A 56 -23.02 26.90 14.54
N GLN A 57 -23.39 27.51 13.41
CA GLN A 57 -24.72 27.31 12.82
C GLN A 57 -24.81 26.14 11.85
N SER A 58 -23.70 25.66 11.29
CA SER A 58 -23.77 24.71 10.18
C SER A 58 -22.69 23.64 10.16
N GLN A 59 -21.42 23.99 10.41
CA GLN A 59 -20.33 23.06 10.13
C GLN A 59 -20.25 21.95 11.17
N ILE A 60 -20.57 22.24 12.44
CA ILE A 60 -20.58 21.23 13.51
C ILE A 60 -21.68 20.19 13.25
N ASP A 61 -22.92 20.64 13.07
CA ASP A 61 -24.06 19.76 12.79
C ASP A 61 -23.86 18.95 11.51
N ARG A 62 -23.30 19.58 10.47
CA ARG A 62 -22.97 18.89 9.22
C ARG A 62 -21.91 17.81 9.43
N ALA A 63 -20.87 18.08 10.23
CA ALA A 63 -19.82 17.12 10.52
C ALA A 63 -20.38 15.92 11.29
N GLU A 64 -21.25 16.16 12.27
CA GLU A 64 -21.96 15.12 13.02
C GLU A 64 -22.82 14.26 12.09
N GLN A 65 -23.68 14.87 11.27
CA GLN A 65 -24.55 14.15 10.33
C GLN A 65 -23.76 13.30 9.33
N LEU A 66 -22.69 13.85 8.76
CA LEU A 66 -21.81 13.10 7.85
C LEU A 66 -21.11 11.95 8.57
N GLY A 67 -20.69 12.16 9.82
CA GLY A 67 -20.15 11.13 10.69
C GLY A 67 -21.14 9.99 10.89
N ASP A 68 -22.36 10.31 11.32
CA ASP A 68 -23.42 9.34 11.56
C ASP A 68 -23.85 8.58 10.31
N CYS A 69 -23.85 9.25 9.15
CA CYS A 69 -24.21 8.61 7.88
C CYS A 69 -23.14 7.65 7.35
N HIS A 70 -21.85 8.01 7.47
CA HIS A 70 -20.78 7.32 6.75
C HIS A 70 -19.93 6.40 7.63
N LEU A 71 -19.67 6.76 8.89
CA LEU A 71 -18.80 5.98 9.77
C LEU A 71 -19.37 4.58 10.09
N PRO A 72 -20.68 4.39 10.33
CA PRO A 72 -21.21 3.05 10.60
C PRO A 72 -21.03 2.09 9.41
N SER A 73 -21.26 2.57 8.19
CA SER A 73 -21.07 1.79 6.97
C SER A 73 -19.59 1.43 6.76
N LEU A 74 -18.69 2.40 6.94
CA LEU A 74 -17.26 2.17 6.85
C LEU A 74 -16.77 1.15 7.88
N LYS A 75 -17.26 1.26 9.13
CA LYS A 75 -16.96 0.31 10.20
C LYS A 75 -17.45 -1.09 9.84
N ALA A 76 -18.71 -1.24 9.44
CA ALA A 76 -19.28 -2.52 9.06
C ALA A 76 -18.49 -3.20 7.93
N ASN A 77 -18.14 -2.43 6.89
CA ASN A 77 -17.33 -2.95 5.78
C ASN A 77 -15.92 -3.38 6.24
N SER A 78 -15.31 -2.63 7.17
CA SER A 78 -14.00 -2.96 7.74
C SER A 78 -14.08 -4.23 8.60
N ASP A 79 -15.11 -4.36 9.44
CA ASP A 79 -15.34 -5.54 10.28
C ASP A 79 -15.57 -6.79 9.40
N VAL A 80 -16.32 -6.66 8.29
CA VAL A 80 -16.49 -7.74 7.31
C VAL A 80 -15.15 -8.11 6.69
N ALA A 81 -14.37 -7.15 6.21
CA ALA A 81 -13.06 -7.41 5.62
C ALA A 81 -12.12 -8.11 6.61
N LEU A 82 -12.08 -7.66 7.86
CA LEU A 82 -11.31 -8.28 8.94
C LEU A 82 -11.74 -9.74 9.14
N SER A 83 -13.04 -10.00 9.26
CA SER A 83 -13.57 -11.36 9.45
C SER A 83 -13.22 -12.29 8.27
N MET A 84 -13.16 -11.75 7.05
CA MET A 84 -12.75 -12.52 5.87
C MET A 84 -11.27 -12.90 5.95
N CYS A 85 -10.41 -11.96 6.33
CA CYS A 85 -8.98 -12.21 6.54
C CYS A 85 -8.75 -13.25 7.65
N GLU A 86 -9.39 -13.10 8.80
CA GLU A 86 -9.30 -14.05 9.91
C GLU A 86 -9.75 -15.46 9.47
N ARG A 87 -10.82 -15.55 8.69
CA ARG A 87 -11.30 -16.84 8.17
C ARG A 87 -10.33 -17.48 7.19
N ILE A 88 -9.58 -16.70 6.41
CA ILE A 88 -8.53 -17.22 5.53
C ILE A 88 -7.40 -17.81 6.36
N ILE A 89 -6.91 -17.06 7.37
CA ILE A 89 -5.85 -17.51 8.27
C ILE A 89 -6.28 -18.79 9.01
N GLN A 90 -7.48 -18.82 9.59
CA GLN A 90 -8.00 -20.01 10.27
C GLN A 90 -8.16 -21.23 9.33
N ARG A 91 -8.43 -20.99 8.04
CA ARG A 91 -8.49 -22.08 7.05
C ARG A 91 -7.11 -22.60 6.74
N GLU A 92 -6.10 -21.74 6.63
CA GLU A 92 -4.70 -22.15 6.47
C GLU A 92 -4.26 -23.05 7.63
N ASP A 93 -4.56 -22.66 8.87
CA ASP A 93 -4.24 -23.46 10.06
C ASP A 93 -4.97 -24.82 10.10
N LYS A 94 -6.21 -24.88 9.59
CA LYS A 94 -7.04 -26.11 9.60
C LYS A 94 -6.78 -27.02 8.40
N PHE A 95 -6.31 -26.48 7.28
CA PHE A 95 -5.96 -27.27 6.09
C PHE A 95 -4.51 -27.74 6.18
N LYS A 96 -4.29 -28.80 6.98
CA LYS A 96 -3.13 -29.69 6.83
C LYS A 96 -3.25 -30.53 5.55
N PHE A 97 -3.50 -29.88 4.41
CA PHE A 97 -3.56 -30.52 3.10
C PHE A 97 -2.25 -31.25 2.79
N ASP A 98 -1.13 -30.75 3.33
CA ASP A 98 0.18 -31.37 3.20
C ASP A 98 0.24 -32.79 3.75
N ASP A 99 -0.43 -33.10 4.87
CA ASP A 99 -0.40 -34.45 5.45
C ASP A 99 -1.15 -35.45 4.54
N LYS A 100 -2.35 -35.08 4.10
CA LYS A 100 -3.17 -35.93 3.20
C LYS A 100 -2.57 -36.03 1.80
N LEU A 101 -1.96 -34.95 1.31
CA LEU A 101 -1.19 -34.97 0.06
C LEU A 101 0.03 -35.88 0.17
N ALA A 102 0.77 -35.81 1.29
CA ALA A 102 1.94 -36.65 1.53
C ALA A 102 1.54 -38.12 1.56
N GLU A 103 0.45 -38.47 2.25
CA GLU A 103 -0.09 -39.83 2.26
C GLU A 103 -0.45 -40.32 0.85
N ASN A 104 -1.18 -39.51 0.07
CA ASN A 104 -1.54 -39.85 -1.31
C ASN A 104 -0.31 -39.92 -2.25
N ARG A 105 0.74 -39.14 -2.00
CA ARG A 105 2.01 -39.23 -2.74
C ARG A 105 2.72 -40.53 -2.44
N GLU A 106 2.78 -40.94 -1.16
CA GLU A 106 3.40 -42.21 -0.76
C GLU A 106 2.62 -43.43 -1.27
N LEU A 107 1.29 -43.36 -1.29
CA LEU A 107 0.46 -44.43 -1.84
C LEU A 107 0.71 -44.61 -3.35
N ARG A 108 0.71 -43.52 -4.12
CA ARG A 108 1.06 -43.56 -5.55
C ARG A 108 2.48 -44.05 -5.80
N LYS A 109 3.44 -43.71 -4.93
CA LYS A 109 4.82 -44.19 -5.03
C LYS A 109 4.92 -45.71 -4.83
N LYS A 110 4.14 -46.27 -3.92
CA LYS A 110 4.04 -47.74 -3.72
C LYS A 110 3.41 -48.42 -4.93
N GLU A 111 2.32 -47.87 -5.44
CA GLU A 111 1.64 -48.39 -6.65
C GLU A 111 2.57 -48.34 -7.86
N TRP A 112 3.29 -47.24 -8.06
CA TRP A 112 4.25 -47.10 -9.15
C TRP A 112 5.38 -48.12 -9.07
N LYS A 113 5.96 -48.31 -7.89
CA LYS A 113 6.99 -49.36 -7.67
C LYS A 113 6.46 -50.74 -8.03
N ARG A 114 5.24 -51.06 -7.60
CA ARG A 114 4.60 -52.34 -7.91
C ARG A 114 4.40 -52.51 -9.41
N PHE A 115 3.92 -51.47 -10.09
CA PHE A 115 3.71 -51.48 -11.53
C PHE A 115 5.02 -51.69 -12.30
N ILE A 116 6.08 -50.95 -11.94
CA ILE A 116 7.40 -51.09 -12.58
C ILE A 116 7.97 -52.48 -12.39
N ASN A 117 7.88 -53.05 -11.18
CA ASN A 117 8.35 -54.40 -10.92
C ASN A 117 7.57 -55.43 -11.76
N ASP A 118 6.23 -55.33 -11.81
CA ASP A 118 5.40 -56.23 -12.62
C ASP A 118 5.70 -56.13 -14.13
N MET A 119 5.94 -54.91 -14.64
CA MET A 119 6.37 -54.73 -16.02
C MET A 119 7.75 -55.31 -16.29
N SER A 120 8.71 -55.08 -15.40
CA SER A 120 10.05 -55.66 -15.50
C SER A 120 10.01 -57.18 -15.51
N ASP A 121 9.22 -57.79 -14.62
CA ASP A 121 9.05 -59.25 -14.56
C ASP A 121 8.41 -59.81 -15.84
N LYS A 122 7.46 -59.10 -16.43
CA LYS A 122 6.84 -59.49 -17.71
C LYS A 122 7.82 -59.41 -18.87
N CYS A 123 8.58 -58.33 -18.97
CA CYS A 123 9.63 -58.19 -19.99
C CYS A 123 10.65 -59.33 -19.86
N HIS A 124 11.14 -59.58 -18.65
CA HIS A 124 12.10 -60.66 -18.39
C HIS A 124 11.56 -62.04 -18.81
N LYS A 125 10.30 -62.35 -18.52
CA LYS A 125 9.67 -63.61 -18.94
C LYS A 125 9.59 -63.72 -20.46
N VAL A 126 9.24 -62.64 -21.14
CA VAL A 126 9.19 -62.61 -22.61
C VAL A 126 10.58 -62.87 -23.18
N ASP A 127 11.60 -62.16 -22.71
CA ASP A 127 12.99 -62.34 -23.15
C ASP A 127 13.48 -63.78 -22.92
N GLU A 128 13.20 -64.38 -21.75
CA GLU A 128 13.52 -65.78 -21.48
C GLU A 128 12.83 -66.74 -22.46
N THR A 129 11.56 -66.50 -22.80
CA THR A 129 10.85 -67.36 -23.76
C THR A 129 11.42 -67.23 -25.17
N PHE A 130 11.79 -66.02 -25.59
CA PHE A 130 12.44 -65.79 -26.88
C PHE A 130 13.82 -66.46 -26.93
N ASN A 131 14.64 -66.29 -25.90
CA ASN A 131 15.97 -66.91 -25.82
C ASN A 131 15.88 -68.44 -25.90
N LYS A 132 14.96 -69.06 -25.15
CA LYS A 132 14.73 -70.52 -25.21
C LYS A 132 14.30 -70.96 -26.61
N LYS A 133 13.40 -70.23 -27.26
CA LYS A 133 12.95 -70.56 -28.63
C LYS A 133 14.07 -70.38 -29.65
N GLU A 134 14.90 -69.36 -29.49
CA GLU A 134 16.07 -69.14 -30.33
C GLU A 134 17.09 -70.27 -30.18
N GLU A 135 17.34 -70.73 -28.95
CA GLU A 135 18.18 -71.90 -28.67
C GLU A 135 17.60 -73.18 -29.30
N GLU A 136 16.31 -73.46 -29.10
CA GLU A 136 15.62 -74.60 -29.73
C GLU A 136 15.72 -74.57 -31.27
N LEU A 137 15.55 -73.38 -31.88
CA LEU A 137 15.70 -73.18 -33.32
C LEU A 137 17.13 -73.42 -33.79
N LYS A 138 18.13 -72.89 -33.08
CA LYS A 138 19.55 -73.13 -33.36
C LYS A 138 19.85 -74.62 -33.32
N GLU A 139 19.41 -75.33 -32.29
CA GLU A 139 19.59 -76.78 -32.16
C GLU A 139 18.91 -77.55 -33.30
N PHE A 140 17.68 -77.17 -33.66
CA PHE A 140 16.94 -77.78 -34.77
C PHE A 140 17.67 -77.63 -36.11
N TYR A 141 18.16 -76.43 -36.43
CA TYR A 141 18.91 -76.20 -37.67
C TYR A 141 20.26 -76.91 -37.68
N ILE A 142 20.97 -76.96 -36.54
CA ILE A 142 22.21 -77.74 -36.42
C ILE A 142 21.93 -79.24 -36.69
N ASP A 143 20.86 -79.79 -36.15
CA ASP A 143 20.47 -81.19 -36.38
C ASP A 143 20.04 -81.44 -37.84
N LEU A 144 19.31 -80.49 -38.44
CA LEU A 144 18.91 -80.53 -39.84
C LEU A 144 20.13 -80.48 -40.79
N GLU A 145 21.09 -79.59 -40.53
CA GLU A 145 22.36 -79.50 -41.29
C GLU A 145 23.13 -80.83 -41.23
N ARG A 146 23.24 -81.45 -40.04
CA ARG A 146 23.85 -82.79 -39.89
C ARG A 146 23.12 -83.85 -40.72
N LYS A 147 21.78 -83.85 -40.69
CA LYS A 147 20.94 -84.85 -41.39
C LYS A 147 20.96 -84.68 -42.91
N LEU A 148 21.06 -83.45 -43.40
CA LEU A 148 21.09 -83.15 -44.82
C LEU A 148 22.50 -83.28 -45.43
N HIS A 149 23.51 -83.61 -44.60
CA HIS A 149 24.93 -83.61 -44.99
C HIS A 149 25.36 -82.26 -45.61
N ILE A 150 24.73 -81.17 -45.17
CA ILE A 150 25.06 -79.81 -45.59
C ILE A 150 26.10 -79.29 -44.62
N ASN A 151 27.28 -79.86 -44.70
CA ASN A 151 28.53 -79.18 -44.43
C ASN A 151 29.60 -79.84 -45.32
N PRO A 152 30.66 -79.12 -45.72
CA PRO A 152 31.87 -79.77 -46.20
C PRO A 152 32.44 -80.75 -45.17
#